data_AF-A0A3D2X2L3-F1
#
_entry.id   AF-A0A3D2X2L3-F1
#
_cell.length_a   1.000
_cell.length_b   1.000
_cell.length_c   1.000
_cell.angle_alpha   90.00
_cell.angle_beta   90.00
_cell.angle_gamma   90.00
#
_symmetry.space_group_name_H-M   'P 1'
#
loop_
_entity.id
_entity.type
_entity.pdbx_description
1 polymer ?
#
loop_
_entity_poly.entity_id
_entity_poly.type
_entity_poly.pdbx_seq_one_letter_code
_entity_poly.pdbx_strand_id
1 'polypeptide(L)'
;MKYRKPILFTVIAVLSCAQLLIAQSSVNRVGTTASNFLELGYDPKGIAMGDACVSTVNGLSAIYWNPAGLAFMSGNEVFFSYQPWLVGTQTYIASAGIVVPSIGTFAASVLGINYGEM
;
A
#
# COMPACT_ATOMS: atom_id res chain seq x y z
N MET A 1 36.40 -49.04 2.81
CA MET A 1 35.66 -48.06 3.65
C MET A 1 36.10 -46.58 3.47
N LYS A 2 36.86 -46.22 2.41
CA LYS A 2 37.50 -44.88 2.28
C LYS A 2 36.56 -43.75 1.80
N TYR A 3 35.40 -44.06 1.24
CA TYR A 3 34.46 -43.08 0.64
C TYR A 3 33.19 -42.78 1.46
N ARG A 4 33.02 -43.37 2.65
CA ARG A 4 31.77 -43.22 3.44
C ARG A 4 31.61 -41.82 4.05
N LYS A 5 32.72 -41.15 4.39
CA LYS A 5 32.74 -39.80 4.98
C LYS A 5 32.32 -38.69 4.01
N PRO A 6 32.85 -38.59 2.77
CA PRO A 6 32.41 -37.53 1.84
C PRO A 6 30.94 -37.68 1.43
N ILE A 7 30.45 -38.91 1.23
CA ILE A 7 29.04 -39.16 0.91
C ILE A 7 28.13 -38.68 2.05
N LEU A 8 28.51 -38.95 3.31
CA LEU A 8 27.76 -38.50 4.47
C LEU A 8 27.72 -36.96 4.56
N PHE A 9 28.84 -36.28 4.29
CA PHE A 9 28.89 -34.82 4.25
C PHE A 9 28.02 -34.22 3.15
N THR A 10 28.02 -34.80 1.94
CA THR A 10 27.17 -34.35 0.84
C THR A 10 25.69 -34.53 1.17
N VAL A 11 25.31 -35.66 1.77
CA VAL A 11 23.93 -35.94 2.18
C VAL A 11 23.46 -34.93 3.24
N ILE A 12 24.29 -34.64 4.25
CA ILE A 12 23.98 -33.65 5.28
C ILE A 12 23.84 -32.25 4.66
N ALA A 13 24.74 -31.85 3.75
CA ALA A 13 24.67 -30.55 3.09
C ALA A 13 23.37 -30.38 2.26
N VAL A 14 22.95 -31.42 1.55
CA VAL A 14 21.70 -31.43 0.77
C VAL A 14 20.48 -31.37 1.68
N LEU A 15 20.47 -32.13 2.79
CA LEU A 15 19.38 -32.09 3.78
C LEU A 15 19.25 -30.72 4.45
N SER A 16 20.37 -30.07 4.80
CA SER A 16 20.35 -28.72 5.37
C SER A 16 19.86 -27.67 4.37
N CYS A 17 20.23 -27.79 3.09
CA CYS A 17 19.78 -26.88 2.03
C CYS A 17 18.28 -27.06 1.74
N ALA A 18 17.76 -28.29 1.82
CA ALA A 18 16.34 -28.59 1.60
C ALA A 18 15.42 -27.89 2.64
N GLN A 19 15.89 -27.60 3.85
CA GLN A 19 15.10 -26.88 4.86
C GLN A 19 14.88 -25.41 4.51
N LEU A 20 15.74 -24.79 3.69
CA LEU A 20 15.58 -23.41 3.24
C LEU A 20 14.38 -23.23 2.28
N LEU A 21 14.02 -24.29 1.55
CA LEU A 21 12.90 -24.27 0.59
C LEU A 21 11.53 -24.31 1.27
N ILE A 22 11.43 -24.87 2.49
CA ILE A 22 10.16 -25.04 3.22
C ILE A 22 9.88 -23.85 4.15
N ALA A 23 10.91 -23.04 4.46
CA ALA A 23 10.77 -21.82 5.26
C ALA A 23 10.02 -20.69 4.54
N GLN A 24 9.78 -20.80 3.23
CA GLN A 24 9.02 -19.83 2.43
C GLN A 24 7.52 -20.15 2.38
N SER A 25 6.93 -20.63 3.47
CA SER A 25 5.47 -20.67 3.55
C SER A 25 4.96 -19.23 3.65
N SER A 26 4.53 -18.67 2.51
CA SER A 26 3.84 -17.37 2.48
C SER A 26 2.60 -17.49 3.35
N VAL A 27 2.65 -16.93 4.56
CA VAL A 27 1.47 -16.85 5.42
C VAL A 27 0.49 -15.90 4.73
N ASN A 28 -0.47 -16.48 4.01
CA ASN A 28 -1.46 -15.73 3.26
C ASN A 28 -2.53 -15.22 4.25
N ARG A 29 -2.34 -13.98 4.72
CA ARG A 29 -3.16 -13.31 5.73
C ARG A 29 -4.22 -12.38 5.13
N VAL A 30 -4.59 -12.61 3.87
CA VAL A 30 -5.60 -11.82 3.15
C VAL A 30 -6.90 -11.77 3.96
N GLY A 31 -7.44 -10.56 4.14
CA GLY A 31 -8.66 -10.33 4.91
C GLY A 31 -8.52 -10.35 6.43
N THR A 32 -7.32 -10.59 6.98
CA THR A 32 -7.08 -10.51 8.45
C THR A 32 -6.50 -9.18 8.91
N THR A 33 -6.28 -8.24 7.98
CA THR A 33 -5.88 -6.87 8.33
C THR A 33 -7.10 -6.06 8.74
N ALA A 34 -6.92 -5.12 9.68
CA ALA A 34 -8.03 -4.30 10.17
C ALA A 34 -8.53 -3.27 9.14
N SER A 35 -7.70 -2.90 8.15
CA SER A 35 -7.94 -1.76 7.26
C SER A 35 -7.85 -2.12 5.78
N ASN A 36 -8.46 -3.23 5.36
CA ASN A 36 -8.48 -3.62 3.93
C ASN A 36 -9.13 -2.55 3.02
N PHE A 37 -9.91 -1.60 3.58
CA PHE A 37 -10.48 -0.46 2.85
C PHE A 37 -9.43 0.51 2.28
N LEU A 38 -8.18 0.45 2.77
CA LEU A 38 -7.04 1.20 2.23
C LEU A 38 -6.47 0.59 0.95
N GLU A 39 -7.05 -0.51 0.45
CA GLU A 39 -6.75 -1.01 -0.89
C GLU A 39 -7.60 -0.32 -1.95
N LEU A 40 -8.71 0.33 -1.56
CA LEU A 40 -9.58 1.07 -2.48
C LEU A 40 -8.96 2.42 -2.81
N GLY A 41 -8.87 2.81 -4.08
CA GLY A 41 -8.40 4.16 -4.45
C GLY A 41 -9.33 5.27 -3.94
N TYR A 42 -8.77 6.42 -3.53
CA TYR A 42 -9.56 7.59 -3.05
C TYR A 42 -9.48 8.83 -3.96
N ASP A 43 -8.63 8.79 -4.99
CA ASP A 43 -8.46 9.87 -5.98
C ASP A 43 -9.04 9.46 -7.34
N PRO A 44 -9.98 10.24 -7.93
CA PRO A 44 -10.57 9.92 -9.22
C PRO A 44 -9.55 9.72 -10.35
N LYS A 45 -8.45 10.49 -10.38
CA LYS A 45 -7.42 10.36 -11.42
C LYS A 45 -6.64 9.05 -11.26
N GLY A 46 -6.22 8.71 -10.04
CA GLY A 46 -5.60 7.42 -9.73
C GLY A 46 -6.49 6.23 -10.10
N ILE A 47 -7.77 6.30 -9.72
CA ILE A 47 -8.75 5.25 -9.97
C ILE A 47 -9.01 5.07 -11.48
N ALA A 48 -9.12 6.16 -12.24
CA ALA A 48 -9.29 6.11 -13.70
C ALA A 48 -8.09 5.46 -14.42
N MET A 49 -6.91 5.45 -13.78
CA MET A 49 -5.71 4.76 -14.28
C MET A 49 -5.60 3.32 -13.76
N GLY A 50 -6.65 2.78 -13.13
CA GLY A 50 -6.68 1.44 -12.55
C GLY A 50 -5.80 1.32 -11.30
N ASP A 51 -5.79 2.36 -10.46
CA ASP A 51 -4.98 2.48 -9.23
C ASP A 51 -3.45 2.44 -9.44
N ALA A 52 -2.99 2.50 -10.69
CA ALA A 52 -1.58 2.46 -11.06
C ALA A 52 -0.98 3.88 -11.19
N CYS A 53 -0.91 4.64 -10.09
CA CYS A 53 -0.58 6.07 -10.14
C CYS A 53 0.55 6.57 -9.22
N VAL A 54 1.23 5.68 -8.49
CA VAL A 54 2.21 6.01 -7.43
C VAL A 54 3.30 7.00 -7.86
N SER A 55 3.76 6.93 -9.12
CA SER A 55 4.81 7.81 -9.67
C SER A 55 4.30 9.05 -10.40
N THR A 56 3.01 9.10 -10.74
CA THR A 56 2.41 10.16 -11.58
C THR A 56 1.54 11.12 -10.77
N VAL A 57 1.31 10.81 -9.49
CA VAL A 57 0.50 11.61 -8.57
C VAL A 57 1.31 12.78 -7.99
N ASN A 58 0.76 13.97 -8.15
CA ASN A 58 1.32 15.24 -7.67
C ASN A 58 0.20 16.07 -7.04
N GLY A 59 0.53 16.98 -6.13
CA GLY A 59 -0.47 17.80 -5.43
C GLY A 59 -1.05 17.10 -4.20
N LEU A 60 -2.13 17.61 -3.62
CA LEU A 60 -2.68 17.09 -2.37
C LEU A 60 -3.19 15.64 -2.46
N SER A 61 -3.67 15.18 -3.62
CA SER A 61 -4.12 13.78 -3.78
C SER A 61 -2.97 12.77 -3.60
N ALA A 62 -1.71 13.21 -3.71
CA ALA A 62 -0.54 12.40 -3.46
C ALA A 62 -0.42 11.93 -2.00
N ILE A 63 -1.12 12.57 -1.04
CA ILE A 63 -1.11 12.15 0.38
C ILE A 63 -1.50 10.68 0.57
N TYR A 64 -2.41 10.17 -0.27
CA TYR A 64 -2.89 8.79 -0.20
C TYR A 64 -1.95 7.81 -0.93
N TRP A 65 -1.45 8.21 -2.10
CA TRP A 65 -0.70 7.32 -3.00
C TRP A 65 0.81 7.32 -2.77
N ASN A 66 1.41 8.51 -2.66
CA ASN A 66 2.83 8.71 -2.50
C ASN A 66 3.10 10.13 -1.95
N PRO A 67 3.33 10.28 -0.62
CA PRO A 67 3.54 11.59 -0.02
C PRO A 67 4.68 12.42 -0.61
N ALA A 68 5.64 11.82 -1.33
CA ALA A 68 6.67 12.57 -2.06
C ALA A 68 6.07 13.54 -3.09
N GLY A 69 4.89 13.23 -3.65
CA GLY A 69 4.17 14.09 -4.58
C GLY A 69 3.68 15.42 -3.97
N LEU A 70 3.60 15.51 -2.63
CA LEU A 70 3.25 16.76 -1.92
C LEU A 70 4.31 17.85 -2.09
N ALA A 71 5.56 17.47 -2.43
CA ALA A 71 6.62 18.43 -2.75
C ALA A 71 6.32 19.26 -4.00
N PHE A 72 5.41 18.80 -4.86
CA PHE A 72 4.98 19.49 -6.08
C PHE A 72 3.74 20.37 -5.89
N MET A 73 3.21 20.49 -4.66
CA MET A 73 2.12 21.43 -4.37
C MET A 73 2.59 22.87 -4.57
N SER A 74 1.88 23.63 -5.41
CA SER A 74 2.20 25.04 -5.68
C SER A 74 1.58 26.01 -4.67
N GLY A 75 0.68 25.54 -3.81
CA GLY A 75 0.01 26.34 -2.81
C GLY A 75 -0.83 25.49 -1.85
N ASN A 76 -1.57 26.15 -0.96
CA ASN A 76 -2.47 25.47 -0.04
C ASN A 76 -3.64 24.87 -0.81
N GLU A 77 -3.97 23.62 -0.51
CA GLU A 77 -5.02 22.87 -1.21
C GLU A 77 -5.96 22.21 -0.19
N VAL A 78 -7.20 22.01 -0.60
CA VAL A 78 -8.17 21.14 0.08
C VAL A 78 -8.74 20.17 -0.94
N PHE A 79 -8.93 18.92 -0.55
CA PHE A 79 -9.39 17.85 -1.44
C PHE A 79 -10.48 17.05 -0.76
N PHE A 80 -11.58 16.84 -1.47
CA PHE A 80 -12.69 16.02 -1.02
C PHE A 80 -13.06 15.07 -2.14
N SER A 81 -13.29 13.81 -1.79
CA SER A 81 -13.76 12.80 -2.74
C SER A 81 -14.76 11.88 -2.04
N TYR A 82 -15.78 11.52 -2.80
CA TYR A 82 -16.85 10.61 -2.40
C TYR A 82 -17.06 9.62 -3.54
N GLN A 83 -17.01 8.33 -3.22
CA GLN A 83 -17.11 7.25 -4.17
C GLN A 83 -18.13 6.21 -3.70
N PRO A 84 -19.27 6.09 -4.40
CA PRO A 84 -20.11 4.90 -4.29
C PRO A 84 -19.34 3.67 -4.80
N TRP A 85 -19.47 2.58 -4.07
CA TRP A 85 -18.84 1.30 -4.36
C TRP A 85 -19.87 0.18 -4.38
N LEU A 86 -19.40 -1.05 -4.57
CA LEU A 86 -20.23 -2.25 -4.63
C LEU A 86 -21.04 -2.45 -3.34
N VAL A 87 -22.22 -3.06 -3.49
CA VAL A 87 -23.09 -3.45 -2.36
C VAL A 87 -23.42 -2.27 -1.44
N GLY A 88 -23.73 -1.10 -2.01
CA GLY A 88 -24.12 0.08 -1.23
C GLY A 88 -23.00 0.68 -0.36
N THR A 89 -21.77 0.15 -0.46
CA THR A 89 -20.61 0.69 0.24
C THR A 89 -20.24 2.05 -0.33
N GLN A 90 -19.78 2.95 0.52
CA GLN A 90 -19.40 4.31 0.17
C GLN A 90 -18.06 4.62 0.83
N THR A 91 -17.10 5.10 0.05
CA THR A 91 -15.82 5.59 0.56
C THR A 91 -15.74 7.10 0.39
N TYR A 92 -15.07 7.76 1.32
CA TYR A 92 -14.85 9.19 1.24
C TYR A 92 -13.52 9.59 1.88
N ILE A 93 -12.95 10.68 1.38
CA ILE A 93 -11.74 11.28 1.90
C ILE A 93 -11.91 12.79 1.98
N ALA A 94 -11.39 13.37 3.05
CA ALA A 94 -11.22 14.81 3.22
C ALA A 94 -9.77 15.10 3.59
N SER A 95 -9.10 15.91 2.79
CA SER A 95 -7.69 16.24 2.96
C SER A 95 -7.46 17.74 2.91
N ALA A 96 -6.47 18.21 3.65
CA ALA A 96 -6.00 19.58 3.61
C ALA A 96 -4.46 19.58 3.60
N GLY A 97 -3.89 20.47 2.81
CA GLY A 97 -2.45 20.66 2.72
C GLY A 97 -2.08 22.14 2.73
N ILE A 98 -1.00 22.45 3.45
CA ILE A 98 -0.41 23.78 3.52
C ILE A 98 1.03 23.72 3.00
N VAL A 99 1.38 24.69 2.17
CA VAL A 99 2.74 24.90 1.70
C VAL A 99 3.34 26.02 2.54
N VAL A 100 4.38 25.71 3.30
CA VAL A 100 5.12 26.69 4.10
C VAL A 100 6.41 27.02 3.36
N PRO A 101 6.53 28.22 2.76
CA PRO A 101 7.75 28.62 2.08
C PRO A 101 8.98 28.42 2.98
N SER A 102 10.03 27.84 2.41
CA SER A 102 11.31 27.52 3.09
C SER A 102 11.33 26.32 4.04
N ILE A 103 10.19 25.74 4.43
CA ILE A 103 10.15 24.53 5.29
C ILE A 103 9.69 23.30 4.49
N GLY A 104 8.65 23.44 3.67
CA GLY A 104 8.08 22.35 2.89
C GLY A 104 6.55 22.31 2.98
N THR A 105 5.98 21.14 2.68
CA THR A 105 4.53 20.91 2.64
C THR A 105 4.10 20.04 3.82
N PHE A 106 3.03 20.45 4.51
CA PHE A 106 2.35 19.65 5.51
C PHE A 106 0.96 19.31 5.01
N ALA A 107 0.52 18.08 5.18
CA ALA A 107 -0.81 17.67 4.79
C ALA A 107 -1.38 16.63 5.75
N ALA A 108 -2.70 16.61 5.87
CA ALA A 108 -3.45 15.65 6.67
C ALA A 108 -4.68 15.17 5.88
N SER A 109 -5.07 13.91 6.10
CA SER A 109 -6.27 13.33 5.51
C SER A 109 -7.08 12.55 6.54
N VAL A 110 -8.39 12.57 6.35
CA VAL A 110 -9.36 11.72 7.04
C VAL A 110 -10.02 10.86 5.99
N LEU A 111 -9.86 9.54 6.11
CA LEU A 111 -10.49 8.55 5.25
C LEU A 111 -11.63 7.88 6.00
N GLY A 112 -12.74 7.64 5.32
CA GLY A 112 -13.90 6.96 5.88
C GLY A 112 -14.52 5.99 4.89
N ILE A 113 -15.09 4.92 5.43
CA ILE A 113 -15.86 3.94 4.70
C ILE A 113 -17.18 3.71 5.44
N ASN A 114 -18.27 3.65 4.70
CA ASN A 114 -19.59 3.28 5.18
C ASN A 114 -20.04 2.06 4.37
N TYR A 115 -20.34 0.95 5.02
CA TYR A 115 -20.79 -0.28 4.35
C TYR A 115 -22.26 -0.24 3.91
N GLY A 116 -22.97 0.87 4.18
CA GLY A 116 -24.39 1.01 3.89
C GLY A 116 -25.27 0.21 4.85
N GLU A 117 -26.55 0.12 4.50
CA GLU A 117 -27.48 -0.80 5.17
C GLU A 117 -27.35 -2.18 4.51
N MET A 118 -27.03 -3.19 5.33
CA MET A 118 -26.87 -4.58 4.91
C MET A 118 -28.24 -5.26 4.74
#